data_AF-A0AAN8JF22-F1
#
_entry.id   AF-A0AAN8JF22-F1
#
_cell.length_a   1.000
_cell.length_b   1.000
_cell.length_c   1.000
_cell.angle_alpha   90.00
_cell.angle_beta   90.00
_cell.angle_gamma   90.00
#
_symmetry.space_group_name_H-M   'P 1'
#
loop_
_entity.id
_entity.type
_entity.pdbx_description
1 polymer ?
#
loop_
_entity_poly.entity_id
_entity_poly.type
_entity_poly.pdbx_seq_one_letter_code
_entity_poly.pdbx_strand_id
1 'polypeptide(L)'
;MNRKVNYTLLIEDDAYPEDALFSVLEHMIDNRIENKFAEFKSMDRNVTYVKFYHPPRLLGYYSLEVERIPELLSISVLFGTIMCGIYPYLFSKSKYSMNKMWFLFIVYSCLVAIAIGRQSIMEFRRISKHLFQVTPAPSCCTPALLFPQHGGQKVVEYMQNVKCRNKYAKDMLLEDVKRKHGLVGLLVQPNLFKHIGLYSSLRSKVLDPFIV
;
A
#
# COMPACT_ATOMS: atom_id res chain seq x y z
N MET A 1 29.66 13.02 20.03
CA MET A 1 28.66 13.50 19.05
C MET A 1 27.47 12.52 19.07
N ASN A 2 26.39 12.82 19.81
CA ASN A 2 25.18 11.98 19.79
C ASN A 2 24.42 12.28 18.48
N ARG A 3 24.61 11.45 17.44
CA ARG A 3 23.80 11.54 16.23
C ARG A 3 22.37 11.15 16.59
N LYS A 4 21.44 12.10 16.46
CA LYS A 4 20.00 11.84 16.65
C LYS A 4 19.51 11.05 15.44
N VAL A 5 19.10 9.81 15.66
CA VAL A 5 18.48 8.96 14.63
C VAL A 5 17.00 9.32 14.54
N ASN A 6 16.59 9.89 13.42
CA ASN A 6 15.19 10.28 13.19
C ASN A 6 14.35 9.12 12.63
N TYR A 7 14.98 8.24 11.85
CA TYR A 7 14.31 7.11 11.20
C TYR A 7 15.21 5.87 11.22
N THR A 8 14.59 4.71 11.40
CA THR A 8 15.24 3.40 11.31
C THR A 8 14.53 2.57 10.26
N LEU A 9 15.22 2.20 9.19
CA LEU A 9 14.72 1.27 8.18
C LEU A 9 15.12 -0.16 8.57
N LEU A 10 14.13 -1.00 8.82
CA LEU A 10 14.30 -2.42 9.14
C LEU A 10 13.85 -3.25 7.93
N ILE A 11 14.72 -4.15 7.48
CA ILE A 11 14.53 -4.96 6.28
C ILE A 11 14.81 -6.42 6.68
N GLU A 12 13.94 -7.33 6.25
CA GLU A 12 14.14 -8.78 6.40
C GLU A 12 15.18 -9.28 5.39
N ASP A 13 15.84 -10.39 5.69
CA ASP A 13 16.90 -10.97 4.85
C ASP A 13 16.38 -11.45 3.48
N ASP A 14 15.08 -11.68 3.36
CA ASP A 14 14.38 -12.13 2.16
C ASP A 14 13.58 -11.01 1.46
N ALA A 15 13.93 -9.75 1.70
CA ALA A 15 13.33 -8.60 1.05
C ALA A 15 14.28 -7.96 0.02
N TYR A 16 13.83 -7.88 -1.23
CA TYR A 16 14.57 -7.28 -2.35
C TYR A 16 14.03 -5.88 -2.67
N PRO A 17 14.87 -4.82 -2.66
CA PRO A 17 14.41 -3.45 -2.93
C PRO A 17 14.15 -3.20 -4.43
N GLU A 18 13.19 -2.33 -4.74
CA GLU A 18 12.98 -1.81 -6.09
C GLU A 18 13.89 -0.60 -6.37
N ASP A 19 14.21 -0.35 -7.64
CA ASP A 19 15.16 0.71 -8.06
C ASP A 19 14.77 2.11 -7.56
N ALA A 20 13.47 2.39 -7.47
CA ALA A 20 12.94 3.68 -7.05
C ALA A 20 12.93 3.89 -5.52
N LEU A 21 13.40 2.92 -4.72
CA LEU A 21 13.27 2.90 -3.26
C LEU A 21 13.66 4.23 -2.62
N PHE A 22 14.90 4.68 -2.81
CA PHE A 22 15.41 5.87 -2.11
C PHE A 22 14.71 7.15 -2.54
N SER A 23 14.43 7.31 -3.84
CA SER A 23 13.72 8.49 -4.35
C SER A 23 12.30 8.59 -3.80
N VAL A 24 11.60 7.46 -3.63
CA VAL A 24 10.25 7.45 -3.07
C VAL A 24 10.30 7.60 -1.55
N LEU A 25 11.26 6.95 -0.90
CA LEU A 25 11.46 7.04 0.55
C LEU A 25 11.70 8.49 1.00
N GLU A 26 12.62 9.20 0.36
CA GLU A 26 12.90 10.61 0.63
C GLU A 26 11.66 11.48 0.42
N HIS A 27 10.98 11.29 -0.73
CA HIS A 27 9.75 12.00 -1.04
C HIS A 27 8.66 11.77 0.02
N MET A 28 8.52 10.54 0.51
CA MET A 28 7.55 10.18 1.55
C MET A 28 7.89 10.80 2.90
N ILE A 29 9.16 10.76 3.30
CA ILE A 29 9.61 11.39 4.55
C ILE A 29 9.29 12.88 4.51
N ASP A 30 9.70 13.59 3.46
CA ASP A 30 9.54 15.04 3.37
C ASP A 30 8.07 15.47 3.28
N ASN A 31 7.27 14.80 2.45
CA ASN A 31 5.93 15.29 2.08
C ASN A 31 4.79 14.66 2.88
N ARG A 32 4.99 13.50 3.50
CA ARG A 32 3.91 12.73 4.15
C ARG A 32 4.13 12.51 5.63
N ILE A 33 5.39 12.37 6.07
CA ILE A 33 5.75 12.15 7.48
C ILE A 33 6.08 13.48 8.15
N GLU A 34 7.01 14.24 7.58
CA GLU A 34 7.45 15.54 8.11
C GLU A 34 6.52 16.69 7.70
N ASN A 35 5.65 16.47 6.70
CA ASN A 35 4.70 17.46 6.17
C ASN A 35 5.37 18.81 5.85
N LYS A 36 6.61 18.82 5.34
CA LYS A 36 7.40 20.04 5.10
C LYS A 36 6.70 21.08 4.21
N PHE A 37 5.77 20.63 3.36
CA PHE A 37 5.12 21.43 2.33
C PHE A 37 3.60 21.56 2.51
N ALA A 38 3.03 21.09 3.63
CA ALA A 38 1.60 21.24 3.90
C ALA A 38 1.36 22.52 4.72
N GLU A 39 0.80 23.56 4.10
CA GLU A 39 0.37 24.80 4.79
C GLU A 39 -0.69 24.52 5.87
N PHE A 40 -1.45 23.44 5.71
CA PHE A 40 -2.34 22.90 6.73
C PHE A 40 -1.62 21.75 7.44
N LYS A 41 -1.19 21.96 8.68
CA LYS A 41 -0.59 20.94 9.56
C LYS A 41 -1.61 19.83 9.81
N SER A 42 -1.73 18.90 8.87
CA SER A 42 -2.70 17.80 8.93
C SER A 42 -2.32 16.93 10.12
N MET A 43 -3.21 16.92 11.12
CA MET A 43 -3.37 15.95 12.22
C MET A 43 -2.09 15.19 12.54
N ASP A 44 -1.45 15.51 13.67
CA ASP A 44 -0.24 14.87 14.20
C ASP A 44 -0.42 13.34 14.19
N ARG A 45 -0.06 12.70 13.07
CA ARG A 45 -0.24 11.27 12.90
C ARG A 45 0.89 10.68 13.71
N ASN A 46 0.56 10.14 14.86
CA ASN A 46 1.48 9.33 15.65
C ASN A 46 1.78 8.03 14.88
N VAL A 47 2.61 8.14 13.85
CA VAL A 47 2.97 7.04 12.95
C VAL A 47 3.89 6.09 13.71
N THR A 48 3.46 4.84 13.86
CA THR A 48 4.32 3.80 14.45
C THR A 48 5.38 3.37 13.45
N TYR A 49 4.95 3.07 12.22
CA TYR A 49 5.79 2.57 11.15
C TYR A 49 5.18 2.85 9.77
N VAL A 50 6.01 2.78 8.75
CA VAL A 50 5.63 2.79 7.34
C VAL A 50 6.05 1.45 6.71
N LYS A 51 5.11 0.69 6.17
CA LYS A 51 5.32 -0.54 5.41
C LYS A 51 5.62 -0.21 3.95
N PHE A 52 6.56 -0.94 3.37
CA PHE A 52 6.89 -0.85 1.94
C PHE A 52 6.55 -2.11 1.15
N TYR A 53 5.95 -3.09 1.81
CA TYR A 53 5.51 -4.34 1.20
C TYR A 53 4.18 -4.79 1.78
N HIS A 54 3.31 -5.29 0.91
CA HIS A 54 2.16 -6.11 1.25
C HIS A 54 2.00 -7.22 0.19
N PRO A 55 1.59 -8.45 0.56
CA PRO A 55 1.47 -9.55 -0.39
C PRO A 55 0.61 -9.17 -1.61
N PRO A 56 1.12 -9.34 -2.84
CA PRO A 56 0.45 -8.86 -4.04
C PRO A 56 -0.99 -9.41 -4.17
N ARG A 57 -1.20 -10.69 -3.85
CA ARG A 57 -2.51 -11.36 -3.86
C ARG A 57 -3.57 -10.68 -2.99
N LEU A 58 -3.16 -9.98 -1.93
CA LEU A 58 -4.05 -9.28 -1.00
C LEU A 58 -4.30 -7.83 -1.41
N LEU A 59 -3.60 -7.31 -2.42
CA LEU A 59 -3.76 -5.95 -2.95
C LEU A 59 -4.85 -5.83 -4.03
N GLY A 60 -5.51 -6.94 -4.41
CA GLY A 60 -6.58 -6.97 -5.41
C GLY A 60 -7.88 -6.30 -4.95
N TYR A 61 -8.79 -6.02 -5.89
CA TYR A 61 -10.11 -5.42 -5.58
C TYR A 61 -11.00 -6.30 -4.68
N TYR A 62 -10.72 -7.61 -4.57
CA TYR A 62 -11.47 -8.55 -3.74
C TYR A 62 -11.24 -8.38 -2.23
N SER A 63 -10.07 -7.91 -1.82
CA SER A 63 -9.85 -7.61 -0.40
C SER A 63 -10.43 -6.21 -0.14
N LEU A 64 -11.39 -6.14 0.79
CA LEU A 64 -12.30 -4.99 0.99
C LEU A 64 -11.66 -3.90 1.86
N GLU A 65 -10.52 -3.36 1.46
CA GLU A 65 -10.03 -2.10 2.06
C GLU A 65 -10.78 -0.91 1.47
N VAL A 66 -10.99 0.11 2.32
CA VAL A 66 -11.93 1.22 2.07
C VAL A 66 -11.56 2.03 0.83
N GLU A 67 -10.27 2.15 0.51
CA GLU A 67 -9.79 2.92 -0.65
C GLU A 67 -10.03 2.23 -2.00
N ARG A 68 -10.27 0.91 -2.01
CA ARG A 68 -10.25 0.11 -3.25
C ARG A 68 -11.55 0.22 -4.04
N ILE A 69 -12.68 0.33 -3.35
CA ILE A 69 -14.00 0.54 -3.95
C ILE A 69 -14.07 1.89 -4.69
N PRO A 70 -13.75 3.04 -4.06
CA PRO A 70 -13.76 4.32 -4.76
C PRO A 70 -12.73 4.38 -5.88
N GLU A 71 -11.57 3.73 -5.74
CA GLU A 71 -10.59 3.60 -6.82
C GLU A 71 -11.17 2.87 -8.04
N LEU A 72 -11.78 1.70 -7.83
CA LEU A 72 -12.41 0.93 -8.91
C LEU A 72 -13.54 1.72 -9.59
N LEU A 73 -14.42 2.35 -8.81
CA LEU A 73 -15.50 3.18 -9.34
C LEU A 73 -14.97 4.36 -10.14
N SER A 74 -13.94 5.04 -9.64
CA SER A 74 -13.34 6.21 -10.32
C SER A 74 -12.73 5.82 -11.67
N ILE A 75 -11.97 4.74 -11.71
CA ILE A 75 -11.38 4.19 -12.94
C ILE A 75 -12.51 3.80 -13.92
N SER A 76 -13.54 3.11 -13.44
CA SER A 76 -14.65 2.64 -14.26
C SER A 76 -15.44 3.79 -14.88
N VAL A 77 -15.73 4.84 -14.10
CA VAL A 77 -16.43 6.04 -14.57
C VAL A 77 -15.56 6.82 -15.56
N LEU A 78 -14.28 7.00 -15.27
CA LEU A 78 -13.35 7.71 -16.14
C LEU A 78 -13.25 7.05 -17.52
N PHE A 79 -12.88 5.77 -17.56
CA PHE A 79 -12.73 5.04 -18.83
C PHE A 79 -14.07 4.84 -19.54
N GLY A 80 -15.15 4.58 -18.80
CA GLY A 80 -16.50 4.48 -19.36
C GLY A 80 -16.95 5.78 -20.04
N THR A 81 -16.63 6.93 -19.45
CA THR A 81 -16.92 8.25 -20.03
C THR A 81 -16.09 8.53 -21.27
N ILE A 82 -14.79 8.21 -21.24
CA ILE A 82 -13.90 8.36 -22.41
C ILE A 82 -14.41 7.51 -23.57
N MET A 83 -14.73 6.24 -23.33
CA MET A 83 -15.26 5.34 -24.37
C MET A 83 -16.59 5.83 -24.93
N CYS A 84 -17.48 6.34 -24.08
CA CYS A 84 -18.75 6.93 -24.50
C CYS A 84 -18.55 8.17 -25.39
N GLY A 85 -17.54 8.99 -25.11
CA GLY A 85 -17.20 10.17 -25.93
C GLY A 85 -16.57 9.81 -27.27
N ILE A 86 -15.74 8.76 -27.32
CA ILE A 86 -15.10 8.28 -28.56
C ILE A 86 -16.11 7.55 -29.47
N TYR A 87 -17.10 6.89 -28.88
CA TYR A 87 -18.02 6.01 -29.62
C TYR A 87 -18.76 6.71 -30.78
N PRO A 88 -19.38 7.91 -30.63
CA PRO A 88 -20.00 8.63 -31.73
C PRO A 88 -19.05 9.04 -32.85
N TYR A 89 -17.77 9.29 -32.53
CA TYR A 89 -16.76 9.65 -33.52
C TYR A 89 -16.38 8.45 -34.40
N LEU A 90 -16.31 7.25 -33.82
CA LEU A 90 -16.01 6.02 -34.56
C LEU A 90 -17.23 5.41 -35.26
N PHE A 91 -18.41 5.52 -34.64
CA PHE A 91 -19.64 4.90 -35.10
C PHE A 91 -20.72 5.96 -35.28
N SER A 92 -20.76 6.53 -36.49
CA SER A 92 -21.57 7.70 -36.88
C SER A 92 -23.10 7.55 -36.73
N LYS A 93 -23.63 6.38 -36.34
CA LYS A 93 -25.07 6.13 -36.20
C LYS A 93 -25.38 5.16 -35.07
N SER A 94 -25.49 5.66 -33.85
CA SER A 94 -26.03 4.86 -32.74
C SER A 94 -27.54 5.04 -32.62
N LYS A 95 -28.29 3.93 -32.66
CA LYS A 95 -29.72 3.89 -32.31
C LYS A 95 -29.96 3.83 -30.79
N TYR A 96 -28.90 3.67 -30.00
CA TYR A 96 -28.99 3.52 -28.56
C TYR A 96 -28.93 4.88 -27.86
N SER A 97 -29.72 5.03 -26.79
CA SER A 97 -29.63 6.19 -25.91
C SER A 97 -28.23 6.32 -25.32
N MET A 98 -27.64 7.51 -25.42
CA MET A 98 -26.28 7.80 -24.91
C MET A 98 -26.13 7.47 -23.42
N ASN A 99 -27.19 7.66 -22.62
CA ASN A 99 -27.16 7.32 -21.20
C ASN A 99 -27.04 5.81 -20.96
N LYS A 100 -27.74 4.99 -21.78
CA LYS A 100 -27.63 3.53 -21.70
C LYS A 100 -26.24 3.06 -22.13
N MET A 101 -25.69 3.64 -23.19
CA MET A 101 -24.33 3.35 -23.64
C MET A 101 -23.28 3.73 -22.61
N TRP A 102 -23.41 4.90 -21.99
CA TRP A 102 -22.51 5.34 -20.92
C TRP A 102 -22.49 4.37 -19.76
N PHE A 103 -23.67 3.95 -19.27
CA PHE A 103 -23.76 2.95 -18.21
C PHE A 103 -23.11 1.60 -18.62
N LEU A 104 -23.36 1.12 -19.84
CA LEU A 104 -22.75 -0.11 -20.35
C LEU A 104 -21.22 0.00 -20.43
N PHE A 105 -20.67 1.14 -20.87
CA PHE A 105 -19.23 1.35 -20.91
C PHE A 105 -18.60 1.43 -19.52
N ILE A 106 -19.31 1.96 -18.52
CA ILE A 106 -18.86 1.94 -17.13
C ILE A 106 -18.80 0.49 -16.61
N VAL A 107 -19.86 -0.29 -16.82
CA VAL A 107 -19.90 -1.70 -16.42
C VAL A 107 -18.80 -2.49 -17.11
N TYR A 108 -18.62 -2.29 -18.42
CA TYR A 108 -17.53 -2.91 -19.18
C TYR A 108 -16.15 -2.54 -18.62
N SER A 109 -15.90 -1.25 -18.39
CA SER A 109 -14.62 -0.76 -17.84
C SER A 109 -14.36 -1.32 -16.44
N CYS A 110 -15.39 -1.47 -15.61
CA CYS A 110 -15.29 -2.10 -14.30
C CYS A 110 -14.87 -3.58 -14.41
N LEU A 111 -15.51 -4.34 -15.29
CA LEU A 111 -15.17 -5.75 -15.52
C LEU A 111 -13.74 -5.91 -16.05
N VAL A 112 -13.32 -5.03 -16.96
CA VAL A 112 -11.95 -5.00 -17.49
C VAL A 112 -10.94 -4.66 -16.38
N ALA A 113 -11.21 -3.68 -15.53
CA ALA A 113 -10.35 -3.33 -14.41
C ALA A 113 -10.21 -4.48 -13.40
N ILE A 114 -11.30 -5.20 -13.11
CA ILE A 114 -11.28 -6.40 -12.28
C ILE A 114 -10.42 -7.50 -12.93
N ALA A 115 -10.58 -7.73 -14.24
CA ALA A 115 -9.86 -8.76 -14.98
C ALA A 115 -8.34 -8.48 -15.10
N ILE A 116 -7.95 -7.23 -15.34
CA ILE A 116 -6.53 -6.80 -15.35
C ILE A 116 -5.91 -6.90 -13.95
N GLY A 117 -6.73 -6.68 -12.92
CA GLY A 117 -6.33 -6.70 -11.53
C GLY A 117 -5.72 -5.37 -11.08
N ARG A 118 -6.04 -4.99 -9.83
CA ARG A 118 -5.56 -3.75 -9.20
C ARG A 118 -4.04 -3.63 -9.19
N GLN A 119 -3.32 -4.75 -8.98
CA GLN A 119 -1.86 -4.77 -8.92
C GLN A 119 -1.23 -4.22 -10.20
N SER A 120 -1.69 -4.69 -11.36
CA SER A 120 -1.22 -4.26 -12.67
C SER A 120 -1.52 -2.78 -12.91
N ILE A 121 -2.70 -2.30 -12.49
CA ILE A 121 -3.09 -0.89 -12.63
C ILE A 121 -2.21 0.01 -11.73
N MET A 122 -1.87 -0.46 -10.52
CA MET A 122 -1.02 0.29 -9.61
C MET A 122 0.40 0.49 -10.16
N GLU A 123 0.90 -0.38 -11.03
CA GLU A 123 2.23 -0.24 -11.62
C GLU A 123 2.38 1.07 -12.43
N PHE A 124 1.30 1.62 -12.99
CA PHE A 124 1.32 2.94 -13.62
C PHE A 124 1.75 4.06 -12.67
N ARG A 125 1.55 3.89 -11.35
CA ARG A 125 1.98 4.87 -10.36
C ARG A 125 3.50 4.92 -10.20
N ARG A 126 4.25 3.92 -10.70
CA ARG A 126 5.72 3.96 -10.67
C ARG A 126 6.32 4.99 -11.62
N ILE A 127 5.54 5.52 -12.57
CA ILE A 127 5.99 6.56 -13.51
C ILE A 127 6.53 7.79 -12.77
N SER A 128 5.99 8.10 -11.59
CA SER A 128 6.44 9.24 -10.80
C SER A 128 6.29 9.00 -9.30
N LYS A 129 7.27 9.43 -8.52
CA LYS A 129 7.23 9.39 -7.05
C LYS A 129 6.01 10.08 -6.45
N HIS A 130 5.42 11.04 -7.17
CA HIS A 130 4.24 11.78 -6.74
C HIS A 130 2.93 10.97 -6.86
N LEU A 131 2.91 9.91 -7.66
CA LEU A 131 1.74 9.06 -7.86
C LEU A 131 1.65 7.92 -6.82
N PHE A 132 2.67 7.77 -5.98
CA PHE A 132 2.63 6.83 -4.86
C PHE A 132 1.57 7.24 -3.85
N GLN A 133 0.79 6.27 -3.42
CA GLN A 133 -0.25 6.44 -2.43
C GLN A 133 0.23 5.96 -1.07
N VAL A 134 -0.26 6.62 -0.01
CA VAL A 134 -0.12 6.17 1.36
C VAL A 134 -1.51 5.80 1.87
N THR A 135 -1.67 4.56 2.34
CA THR A 135 -2.91 4.06 2.94
C THR A 135 -2.64 3.55 4.35
N PRO A 136 -3.68 3.32 5.19
CA PRO A 136 -3.50 2.63 6.46
C PRO A 136 -2.87 1.24 6.26
N ALA A 137 -1.91 0.88 7.10
CA ALA A 137 -1.24 -0.41 6.99
C ALA A 137 -2.13 -1.57 7.50
N PRO A 138 -2.30 -2.65 6.72
CA PRO A 138 -2.89 -3.89 7.20
C PRO A 138 -1.98 -4.55 8.24
N SER A 139 -2.53 -5.47 9.03
CA SER A 139 -1.84 -6.06 10.18
C SER A 139 -0.71 -7.04 9.80
N CYS A 140 -0.81 -7.75 8.68
CA CYS A 140 0.17 -8.77 8.30
C CYS A 140 1.41 -8.24 7.57
N CYS A 141 2.47 -9.03 7.65
CA CYS A 141 3.74 -8.94 6.94
C CYS A 141 4.58 -7.71 7.29
N THR A 142 5.89 -7.93 7.46
CA THR A 142 6.88 -6.90 7.81
C THR A 142 8.19 -6.89 6.99
N PRO A 143 8.29 -7.40 5.75
CA PRO A 143 9.58 -7.49 5.04
C PRO A 143 10.41 -6.21 5.00
N ALA A 144 9.76 -5.05 4.95
CA ALA A 144 10.42 -3.76 5.03
C ALA A 144 9.55 -2.73 5.76
N LEU A 145 10.09 -2.16 6.84
CA LEU A 145 9.44 -1.18 7.73
C LEU A 145 10.36 0.02 7.99
N LEU A 146 9.85 1.24 7.81
CA LEU A 146 10.47 2.45 8.37
C LEU A 146 9.83 2.78 9.71
N PHE A 147 10.63 2.91 10.76
CA PHE A 147 10.19 3.40 12.06
C PHE A 147 10.67 4.85 12.25
N PRO A 148 9.75 5.83 12.41
CA PRO A 148 10.10 7.12 12.99
C PRO A 148 10.60 6.94 14.43
N GLN A 149 11.47 7.83 14.90
CA GLN A 149 12.09 7.73 16.23
C GLN A 149 11.07 7.45 17.34
N HIS A 150 9.96 8.21 17.38
CA HIS A 150 8.91 8.05 18.38
C HIS A 150 8.18 6.70 18.27
N GLY A 151 7.81 6.30 17.05
CA GLY A 151 7.14 5.02 16.79
C GLY A 151 8.01 3.82 17.14
N GLY A 152 9.29 3.86 16.77
CA GLY A 152 10.27 2.82 17.10
C GLY A 152 10.49 2.68 18.61
N GLN A 153 10.61 3.80 19.33
CA GLN A 153 10.73 3.78 20.79
C GLN A 153 9.53 3.10 21.46
N LYS A 154 8.31 3.40 21.02
CA LYS A 154 7.09 2.78 21.56
C LYS A 154 7.04 1.27 21.30
N VAL A 155 7.47 0.83 20.13
CA VAL A 155 7.56 -0.60 19.80
C VAL A 155 8.58 -1.28 20.71
N VAL A 156 9.78 -0.72 20.88
CA VAL A 156 10.82 -1.30 21.75
C VAL A 156 10.37 -1.34 23.22
N GLU A 157 9.79 -0.25 23.72
CA GLU A 157 9.22 -0.16 25.08
C GLU A 157 8.17 -1.25 25.31
N TYR A 158 7.30 -1.50 24.33
CA TYR A 158 6.31 -2.57 24.40
C TYR A 158 6.95 -3.95 24.34
N MET A 159 7.91 -4.17 23.43
CA MET A 159 8.62 -5.44 23.28
C MET A 159 9.35 -5.86 24.56
N GLN A 160 9.94 -4.92 25.30
CA GLN A 160 10.62 -5.21 26.57
C GLN A 160 9.69 -5.76 27.65
N ASN A 161 8.39 -5.44 27.57
CA ASN A 161 7.40 -5.80 28.58
C ASN A 161 6.55 -7.03 28.19
N VAL A 162 6.68 -7.53 26.96
CA VAL A 162 5.87 -8.64 26.45
C VAL A 162 6.68 -9.93 26.40
N LYS A 163 6.10 -10.99 26.95
CA LYS A 163 6.67 -12.34 26.86
C LYS A 163 6.27 -13.00 25.54
N CYS A 164 7.25 -13.63 24.89
CA CYS A 164 7.00 -14.46 23.72
C CYS A 164 6.06 -15.62 24.09
N ARG A 165 5.07 -15.87 23.25
CA ARG A 165 4.12 -16.97 23.41
C ARG A 165 3.75 -17.56 22.06
N ASN A 166 3.27 -18.79 22.06
CA ASN A 166 2.89 -19.48 20.84
C ASN A 166 1.83 -18.67 20.06
N LYS A 167 1.97 -18.62 18.73
CA LYS A 167 1.15 -17.84 17.79
C LYS A 167 1.16 -16.32 17.97
N TYR A 168 2.07 -15.76 18.79
CA TYR A 168 2.22 -14.31 18.94
C TYR A 168 3.45 -13.83 18.16
N ALA A 169 3.26 -13.67 16.84
CA ALA A 169 4.30 -13.21 15.93
C ALA A 169 4.51 -11.69 16.03
N LYS A 170 5.63 -11.20 15.49
CA LYS A 170 5.97 -9.77 15.43
C LYS A 170 4.84 -8.90 14.85
N ASP A 171 4.13 -9.39 13.83
CA ASP A 171 3.00 -8.69 13.21
C ASP A 171 1.88 -8.39 14.22
N MET A 172 1.57 -9.37 15.09
CA MET A 172 0.56 -9.21 16.15
C MET A 172 1.02 -8.23 17.22
N LEU A 173 2.32 -8.26 17.56
CA LEU A 173 2.90 -7.30 18.50
C LEU A 173 2.76 -5.87 17.96
N LEU A 174 3.09 -5.64 16.68
CA LEU A 174 2.96 -4.33 16.06
C LEU A 174 1.51 -3.86 16.01
N GLU A 175 0.56 -4.77 15.77
CA GLU A 175 -0.86 -4.45 15.79
C GLU A 175 -1.37 -4.11 17.21
N ASP A 176 -0.90 -4.83 18.23
CA ASP A 176 -1.21 -4.54 19.62
C ASP A 176 -0.66 -3.18 20.07
N VAL A 177 0.56 -2.83 19.64
CA VAL A 177 1.15 -1.50 19.90
C VAL A 177 0.29 -0.41 19.29
N LYS A 178 -0.12 -0.56 18.02
CA LYS A 178 -1.02 0.39 17.35
C LYS A 178 -2.31 0.56 18.13
N ARG A 179 -2.98 -0.55 18.46
CA ARG A 179 -4.28 -0.53 19.15
C ARG A 179 -4.20 0.07 20.55
N LYS A 180 -3.17 -0.28 21.33
CA LYS A 180 -3.04 0.16 22.73
C LYS A 180 -2.66 1.63 22.85
N HIS A 181 -1.86 2.15 21.93
CA HIS A 181 -1.34 3.52 21.98
C HIS A 181 -2.04 4.48 21.01
N GLY A 182 -3.11 4.03 20.32
CA GLY A 182 -3.84 4.84 19.34
C GLY A 182 -2.96 5.31 18.18
N LEU A 183 -1.95 4.51 17.81
CA LEU A 183 -0.99 4.85 16.77
C LEU A 183 -1.44 4.31 15.41
N VAL A 184 -0.90 4.89 14.34
CA VAL A 184 -1.25 4.51 12.97
C VAL A 184 -0.05 3.88 12.27
N GLY A 185 -0.28 2.76 11.58
CA GLY A 185 0.67 2.21 10.61
C GLY A 185 0.29 2.69 9.22
N LEU A 186 1.28 3.00 8.39
CA LEU A 186 1.07 3.44 7.01
C LEU A 186 1.63 2.41 6.03
N LEU A 187 1.04 2.28 4.84
CA LEU A 187 1.50 1.43 3.75
C LEU A 187 1.73 2.29 2.52
N VAL A 188 2.89 2.12 1.88
CA VAL A 188 3.21 2.73 0.59
C VAL A 188 2.78 1.80 -0.54
N GLN A 189 2.05 2.35 -1.51
CA GLN A 189 1.58 1.63 -2.70
C GLN A 189 1.96 2.41 -3.97
N PRO A 190 2.58 1.78 -4.99
CA PRO A 190 2.94 0.36 -5.08
C PRO A 190 4.05 -0.09 -4.10
N ASN A 191 4.24 -1.41 -3.95
CA ASN A 191 5.30 -1.96 -3.10
C ASN A 191 6.68 -1.49 -3.59
N LEU A 192 7.55 -1.10 -2.66
CA LEU A 192 8.96 -0.75 -2.93
C LEU A 192 9.94 -1.88 -2.63
N PHE A 193 9.42 -3.00 -2.14
CA PHE A 193 10.17 -4.24 -1.95
C PHE A 193 9.40 -5.39 -2.59
N LYS A 194 10.14 -6.44 -2.94
CA LYS A 194 9.64 -7.76 -3.30
C LYS A 194 10.06 -8.76 -2.23
N HIS A 195 9.19 -9.68 -1.87
CA HIS A 195 9.55 -10.79 -1.00
C HIS A 195 10.09 -11.94 -1.85
N ILE A 196 11.32 -12.37 -1.58
CA ILE A 196 12.06 -13.39 -2.35
C ILE A 196 12.30 -14.67 -1.53
N GLY A 197 11.67 -14.79 -0.35
CA GLY A 197 11.82 -15.92 0.55
C GLY A 197 11.20 -17.21 -0.01
N LEU A 198 12.04 -18.13 -0.47
CA LEU A 198 11.62 -19.43 -1.03
C LEU A 198 11.68 -20.57 -0.02
N TYR A 199 12.41 -20.44 1.07
CA TYR A 199 12.62 -21.51 2.05
C TYR A 199 12.54 -20.98 3.47
N SER A 200 11.79 -21.67 4.32
CA SER A 200 11.75 -21.36 5.75
C SER A 200 12.48 -22.43 6.53
N SER A 201 13.59 -22.06 7.17
CA SER A 201 14.31 -22.91 8.12
C SER A 201 13.44 -23.29 9.32
N LEU A 202 12.63 -22.35 9.83
CA LEU A 202 11.68 -22.57 10.93
C LEU A 202 10.62 -23.64 10.62
N ARG A 203 10.22 -23.76 9.35
CA ARG A 203 9.23 -24.77 8.90
C ARG A 203 9.87 -25.93 8.15
N SER A 204 11.18 -25.89 7.95
CA SER A 204 11.98 -26.83 7.16
C SER A 204 11.35 -27.19 5.81
N LYS A 205 10.76 -26.20 5.12
CA LYS A 205 10.06 -26.42 3.85
C LYS A 205 10.19 -25.25 2.88
N VAL A 206 10.07 -25.58 1.60
CA VAL A 206 9.92 -24.60 0.52
C VAL A 206 8.56 -23.92 0.66
N LEU A 207 8.56 -22.61 0.52
CA LEU A 207 7.41 -21.74 0.57
C LEU A 207 7.24 -21.05 -0.77
N ASP A 208 6.00 -20.79 -1.13
CA ASP A 208 5.70 -19.92 -2.27
C ASP A 208 5.83 -18.46 -1.80
N PRO A 209 6.78 -17.68 -2.37
CA PRO A 209 7.05 -16.31 -1.93
C PRO A 209 5.87 -15.37 -2.20
N PHE A 210 4.93 -15.75 -3.07
CA PHE A 210 3.72 -14.99 -3.37
C PHE A 210 2.55 -15.33 -2.42
N ILE A 211 2.65 -16.43 -1.67
CA ILE A 211 1.66 -16.85 -0.68
C ILE A 211 2.03 -16.35 0.71
N VAL A 212 3.33 -16.31 1.03
CA VAL A 212 3.85 -16.01 2.38
C VAL A 212 4.04 -14.52 2.61
#